data_AF-A0A1V5BDB7-F1
#
_entry.id   AF-A0A1V5BDB7-F1
#
_cell.length_a   1.000
_cell.length_b   1.000
_cell.length_c   1.000
_cell.angle_alpha   90.00
_cell.angle_beta   90.00
_cell.angle_gamma   90.00
#
_symmetry.space_group_name_H-M   'P 1'
#
loop_
_entity.id
_entity.type
_entity.pdbx_description
1 polymer ?
#
loop_
_entity_poly.entity_id
_entity_poly.type
_entity_poly.pdbx_seq_one_letter_code
_entity_poly.pdbx_strand_id
1 'polypeptide(L)'
;MKYKIWLAISLILTIAVVITFWPDYKGNMFPLFTDITTVFLFLPAYFILLVGILPYIVTKIISNIRLRLVLNTLIFVGSFLYSLNFLEYSLGVKTFISFICSGLGFLYFMLSKIINKEI
;
A
#
# COMPACT_ATOMS: atom_id res chain seq x y z
N MET A 1 15.37 -13.91 -13.74
CA MET A 1 14.29 -14.89 -13.44
C MET A 1 13.89 -14.89 -11.97
N LYS A 2 14.84 -15.04 -11.03
CA LYS A 2 14.58 -15.08 -9.58
C LYS A 2 13.74 -13.90 -9.05
N TYR A 3 14.03 -12.67 -9.45
CA TYR A 3 13.28 -11.49 -8.99
C TYR A 3 11.81 -11.47 -9.44
N LYS A 4 11.50 -11.91 -10.67
CA LYS A 4 10.12 -11.97 -11.17
C LYS A 4 9.27 -12.99 -10.39
N ILE A 5 9.89 -14.12 -10.03
CA ILE A 5 9.26 -15.15 -9.20
C ILE A 5 8.99 -14.60 -7.80
N TRP A 6 9.97 -13.94 -7.18
CA TRP A 6 9.78 -13.29 -5.89
C TRP A 6 8.69 -12.23 -5.90
N LEU A 7 8.63 -11.39 -6.95
CA LEU A 7 7.56 -10.41 -7.11
C LEU A 7 6.17 -11.08 -7.19
N ALA A 8 6.04 -12.17 -7.94
CA ALA A 8 4.80 -12.92 -8.03
C ALA A 8 4.38 -13.53 -6.67
N ILE A 9 5.33 -14.11 -5.93
CA ILE A 9 5.10 -14.65 -4.59
C ILE A 9 4.64 -13.53 -3.65
N SER A 10 5.34 -12.40 -3.63
CA SER A 10 4.99 -11.25 -2.79
C SER A 10 3.61 -10.69 -3.14
N LEU A 11 3.26 -10.63 -4.43
CA LEU A 11 1.94 -10.19 -4.88
C LEU A 11 0.84 -11.13 -4.36
N ILE A 12 1.02 -12.45 -4.53
CA ILE A 12 0.05 -13.45 -4.07
C ILE A 12 -0.10 -13.39 -2.55
N LEU A 13 1.02 -13.33 -1.82
CA LEU A 13 1.03 -13.32 -0.36
C LEU A 13 0.36 -12.06 0.20
N THR A 14 0.69 -10.88 -0.35
CA THR A 14 0.08 -9.63 0.12
C THR A 14 -1.41 -9.58 -0.16
N ILE A 15 -1.88 -10.05 -1.32
CA ILE A 15 -3.32 -10.17 -1.61
C ILE A 15 -3.98 -11.14 -0.62
N ALA A 16 -3.40 -12.31 -0.40
CA ALA A 16 -3.94 -13.31 0.52
C ALA A 16 -4.05 -12.77 1.95
N VAL A 17 -3.02 -12.07 2.45
CA VAL A 17 -3.04 -11.45 3.78
C VAL A 17 -4.08 -10.35 3.88
N VAL A 18 -4.20 -9.46 2.87
CA VAL A 18 -5.20 -8.39 2.87
C VAL A 18 -6.63 -8.94 2.90
N ILE A 19 -6.90 -10.01 2.15
CA ILE A 19 -8.23 -10.65 2.13
C ILE A 19 -8.51 -11.37 3.45
N THR A 20 -7.52 -12.11 3.99
CA THR A 20 -7.70 -12.96 5.17
C THR A 20 -7.82 -12.14 6.46
N PHE A 21 -7.04 -11.07 6.57
CA PHE A 21 -6.98 -10.20 7.76
C PHE A 21 -7.69 -8.88 7.54
N TRP A 22 -8.69 -8.84 6.66
CA TRP A 22 -9.52 -7.65 6.49
C TRP A 22 -10.13 -7.25 7.84
N PRO A 23 -9.99 -5.99 8.28
CA PRO A 23 -10.50 -5.57 9.57
C PRO A 23 -12.04 -5.65 9.57
N ASP A 24 -12.57 -6.58 10.37
CA ASP A 24 -14.01 -6.68 10.67
C ASP A 24 -14.21 -6.78 12.19
N TYR A 25 -14.81 -5.71 12.73
CA TYR A 25 -15.11 -5.59 14.15
C TYR A 25 -16.58 -5.94 14.45
N LYS A 26 -17.41 -6.15 13.43
CA LYS A 26 -18.85 -6.38 13.62
C LYS A 26 -19.11 -7.78 14.16
N GLY A 27 -19.68 -7.86 15.36
CA GLY A 27 -20.01 -9.14 16.00
C GLY A 27 -18.78 -9.96 16.38
N ASN A 28 -17.59 -9.35 16.38
CA ASN A 28 -16.34 -10.04 16.68
C ASN A 28 -16.13 -10.16 18.19
N MET A 29 -15.97 -11.40 18.66
CA MET A 29 -15.73 -11.70 20.08
C MET A 29 -14.31 -11.30 20.55
N PHE A 30 -13.38 -11.05 19.63
CA PHE A 30 -11.98 -10.73 19.93
C PHE A 30 -11.50 -9.47 19.19
N PRO A 31 -12.07 -8.29 19.49
CA PRO A 31 -11.72 -7.03 18.80
C PRO A 31 -10.24 -6.66 18.97
N LEU A 32 -9.65 -6.91 20.15
CA LEU A 32 -8.23 -6.65 20.40
C LEU A 32 -7.30 -7.54 19.57
N PHE A 33 -7.71 -8.77 19.26
CA PHE A 33 -6.95 -9.63 18.37
C PHE A 33 -7.01 -9.10 16.94
N THR A 34 -8.15 -8.57 16.52
CA THR A 34 -8.30 -7.89 15.23
C THR A 34 -7.48 -6.62 15.14
N ASP A 35 -7.35 -5.84 16.21
CA ASP A 35 -6.42 -4.70 16.24
C ASP A 35 -4.99 -5.15 15.95
N ILE A 36 -4.53 -6.21 16.63
CA ILE A 36 -3.18 -6.77 16.46
C ILE A 36 -2.98 -7.25 15.01
N THR A 37 -3.89 -8.05 14.47
CA THR A 37 -3.75 -8.54 13.08
C THR A 37 -3.86 -7.40 12.07
N THR A 38 -4.68 -6.37 12.35
CA THR A 38 -4.80 -5.18 11.50
C THR A 38 -3.48 -4.43 11.43
N VAL A 39 -2.85 -4.18 12.59
CA VAL A 39 -1.60 -3.41 12.67
C VAL A 39 -0.41 -4.18 12.11
N PHE A 40 -0.28 -5.46 12.45
CA PHE A 40 0.94 -6.22 12.14
C PHE A 40 0.89 -7.00 10.84
N LEU A 41 -0.30 -7.34 10.33
CA LEU A 41 -0.46 -8.17 9.13
C LEU A 41 -1.13 -7.38 8.01
N PHE A 42 -2.33 -6.88 8.26
CA PHE A 42 -3.13 -6.23 7.23
C PHE A 42 -2.49 -4.94 6.72
N LEU A 43 -2.17 -3.99 7.61
CA LEU A 43 -1.65 -2.67 7.25
C LEU A 43 -0.34 -2.78 6.44
N PRO A 44 0.67 -3.56 6.88
CA PRO A 44 1.87 -3.80 6.09
C PRO A 44 1.56 -4.42 4.73
N ALA A 45 0.74 -5.46 4.67
CA ALA A 45 0.42 -6.11 3.39
C ALA A 45 -0.32 -5.18 2.43
N TYR A 46 -1.27 -4.39 2.94
CA TYR A 46 -2.03 -3.40 2.20
C TYR A 46 -1.12 -2.34 1.56
N PHE A 47 -0.23 -1.74 2.36
CA PHE A 47 0.68 -0.71 1.84
C PHE A 47 1.79 -1.30 0.97
N ILE A 48 2.31 -2.51 1.25
CA ILE A 48 3.24 -3.18 0.33
C ILE A 48 2.57 -3.40 -1.03
N LEU A 49 1.31 -3.83 -1.05
CA LEU A 49 0.56 -4.06 -2.28
C LEU A 49 0.37 -2.77 -3.08
N LEU A 50 -0.19 -1.73 -2.45
CA LEU A 50 -0.60 -0.51 -3.16
C LEU A 50 0.49 0.53 -3.33
N VAL A 51 1.41 0.67 -2.38
CA VAL A 51 2.45 1.72 -2.37
C VAL A 51 3.81 1.15 -2.82
N GLY A 52 4.00 -0.17 -2.73
CA GLY A 52 5.20 -0.86 -3.20
C GLY A 52 5.04 -1.54 -4.57
N ILE A 53 4.22 -2.59 -4.63
CA ILE A 53 4.14 -3.50 -5.77
C ILE A 53 3.42 -2.85 -6.96
N LEU A 54 2.26 -2.22 -6.75
CA LEU A 54 1.50 -1.58 -7.84
C LEU A 54 2.33 -0.52 -8.57
N PRO A 55 2.96 0.46 -7.87
CA PRO A 55 3.74 1.50 -8.52
C PRO A 55 4.97 0.94 -9.25
N TYR A 56 5.56 -0.15 -8.74
CA TYR A 56 6.62 -0.88 -9.43
C TYR A 56 6.12 -1.47 -10.76
N ILE A 57 4.97 -2.15 -10.75
CA ILE A 57 4.38 -2.75 -11.96
C ILE A 57 4.04 -1.65 -12.98
N VAL A 58 3.38 -0.57 -12.56
CA VAL A 58 3.07 0.58 -13.43
C VAL A 58 4.34 1.13 -14.06
N THR A 59 5.41 1.27 -13.28
CA THR A 59 6.70 1.76 -13.77
C THR A 59 7.34 0.88 -14.82
N LYS A 60 7.12 -0.44 -14.74
CA LYS A 60 7.64 -1.41 -15.71
C LYS A 60 6.83 -1.50 -16.99
N ILE A 61 5.52 -1.31 -16.92
CA ILE A 61 4.61 -1.46 -18.07
C ILE A 61 4.49 -0.14 -18.83
N ILE A 62 4.40 0.99 -18.13
CA ILE A 62 4.13 2.30 -18.73
C ILE A 62 5.45 2.99 -19.08
N SER A 63 5.72 3.13 -20.38
CA SER A 63 6.90 3.82 -20.91
C SER A 63 6.79 5.34 -20.83
N ASN A 64 5.58 5.90 -20.98
CA ASN A 64 5.36 7.34 -20.95
C ASN A 64 5.52 7.88 -19.52
N ILE A 65 6.55 8.72 -19.31
CA ILE A 65 6.88 9.27 -18.00
C ILE A 65 5.73 10.05 -17.37
N ARG A 66 5.02 10.88 -18.15
CA ARG A 66 3.94 11.72 -17.63
C ARG A 66 2.76 10.86 -17.17
N LEU A 67 2.36 9.90 -17.99
CA LEU A 67 1.27 8.97 -17.65
C LEU A 67 1.64 8.12 -16.42
N ARG A 68 2.88 7.63 -16.35
CA ARG A 68 3.38 6.87 -15.21
C ARG A 68 3.32 7.66 -13.90
N LEU A 69 3.73 8.92 -13.93
CA LEU A 69 3.67 9.80 -12.76
C LEU A 69 2.23 10.05 -12.31
N VAL A 70 1.33 10.32 -13.25
CA VAL A 70 -0.10 10.51 -12.96
C VAL A 70 -0.70 9.25 -12.32
N LEU A 71 -0.48 8.09 -12.94
CA LEU A 71 -1.02 6.82 -12.42
C LEU A 71 -0.49 6.49 -11.03
N ASN A 72 0.82 6.62 -10.81
CA ASN A 72 1.39 6.38 -9.48
C ASN A 72 0.81 7.36 -8.45
N THR A 73 0.74 8.65 -8.77
CA THR A 73 0.14 9.65 -7.87
C THR A 73 -1.31 9.29 -7.52
N LEU A 74 -2.10 8.86 -8.50
CA LEU A 74 -3.48 8.38 -8.25
C LEU A 74 -3.51 7.14 -7.35
N ILE A 75 -2.55 6.23 -7.47
CA ILE A 75 -2.44 5.06 -6.58
C ILE A 75 -2.11 5.49 -5.14
N PHE A 76 -1.17 6.43 -4.95
CA PHE A 76 -0.81 6.93 -3.62
C PHE A 76 -1.98 7.69 -2.97
N VAL A 77 -2.67 8.55 -3.73
CA VAL A 77 -3.87 9.27 -3.23
C VAL A 77 -5.03 8.30 -2.98
N GLY A 78 -5.27 7.36 -3.88
CA GLY A 78 -6.33 6.36 -3.75
C GLY A 78 -6.10 5.44 -2.55
N SER A 79 -4.86 4.99 -2.32
CA SER A 79 -4.53 4.18 -1.15
C SER A 79 -4.71 4.97 0.15
N PHE A 80 -4.32 6.24 0.19
CA PHE A 80 -4.58 7.13 1.33
C PHE A 80 -6.07 7.28 1.61
N LEU A 81 -6.88 7.62 0.59
CA LEU A 81 -8.32 7.84 0.78
C LEU A 81 -9.04 6.55 1.18
N TYR A 82 -8.65 5.42 0.59
CA TYR A 82 -9.24 4.13 0.91
C TYR A 82 -8.87 3.68 2.33
N SER A 83 -7.65 3.92 2.80
CA SER A 83 -7.26 3.61 4.18
C SER A 83 -8.00 4.41 5.24
N LEU A 84 -8.46 5.62 4.92
CA LEU A 84 -9.32 6.38 5.84
C LEU A 84 -10.70 5.72 6.05
N ASN A 85 -11.19 4.96 5.07
CA ASN A 85 -12.53 4.36 5.11
C ASN A 85 -12.59 3.06 5.92
N PHE A 86 -11.63 2.15 5.74
CA PHE A 86 -11.72 0.80 6.34
C PHE A 86 -11.03 0.67 7.70
N LEU A 87 -10.07 1.54 8.04
CA LEU A 87 -9.48 1.52 9.38
C LEU A 87 -10.57 1.98 10.35
N GLU A 88 -10.79 1.32 11.49
CA GLU A 88 -11.82 1.73 12.47
C GLU A 88 -11.27 2.57 13.63
N TYR A 89 -10.00 2.98 13.56
CA TYR A 89 -9.34 3.82 14.58
C TYR A 89 -9.90 5.26 14.67
N SER A 90 -9.35 6.10 15.56
CA SER A 90 -9.70 7.52 15.56
C SER A 90 -9.24 8.20 14.26
N LEU A 91 -9.94 9.24 13.80
CA LEU A 91 -9.59 9.96 12.57
C LEU A 91 -8.13 10.42 12.55
N GLY A 92 -7.63 10.92 13.69
CA GLY A 92 -6.22 11.33 13.83
C GLY A 92 -5.25 10.18 13.60
N VAL A 93 -5.51 9.01 14.18
CA VAL A 93 -4.68 7.81 14.02
C VAL A 93 -4.71 7.30 12.58
N LYS A 94 -5.90 7.19 11.95
CA LYS A 94 -6.02 6.77 10.54
C LYS A 94 -5.26 7.71 9.62
N THR A 95 -5.40 9.01 9.84
CA THR A 95 -4.72 10.05 9.03
C THR A 95 -3.21 9.94 9.19
N PHE A 96 -2.71 9.78 10.42
CA PHE A 96 -1.29 9.66 10.70
C PHE A 96 -0.67 8.42 10.05
N ILE A 97 -1.28 7.24 10.24
CA ILE A 97 -0.81 5.98 9.64
C ILE A 97 -0.82 6.09 8.11
N SER A 98 -1.94 6.57 7.55
CA SER A 98 -2.09 6.70 6.09
C SER A 98 -1.06 7.66 5.53
N PHE A 99 -0.83 8.81 6.18
CA PHE A 99 0.16 9.79 5.77
C PHE A 99 1.58 9.25 5.82
N ILE A 100 1.95 8.52 6.88
CA ILE A 100 3.28 7.91 6.98
C ILE A 100 3.46 6.90 5.84
N CYS A 101 2.52 5.99 5.64
CA CYS A 101 2.70 4.91 4.69
C CYS A 101 2.63 5.39 3.23
N SER A 102 1.60 6.15 2.84
CA SER A 102 1.45 6.61 1.46
C SER A 102 2.28 7.86 1.17
N GLY A 103 2.38 8.80 2.12
CA GLY A 103 3.14 10.04 1.96
C GLY A 103 4.65 9.82 1.91
N LEU A 104 5.23 9.09 2.88
CA LEU A 104 6.66 8.75 2.81
C LEU A 104 6.96 7.82 1.64
N GLY A 105 6.05 6.89 1.31
CA GLY A 105 6.17 6.05 0.14
C GLY A 105 6.23 6.87 -1.17
N PHE A 106 5.37 7.89 -1.28
CA PHE A 106 5.37 8.80 -2.43
C PHE A 106 6.66 9.62 -2.50
N LEU A 107 7.12 10.18 -1.37
CA LEU A 107 8.38 10.91 -1.31
C LEU A 107 9.56 10.03 -1.73
N TYR A 108 9.62 8.80 -1.21
CA TYR A 108 10.65 7.83 -1.59
C TYR A 108 10.60 7.52 -3.09
N PHE A 109 9.40 7.30 -3.66
CA PHE A 109 9.22 7.08 -5.09
C PHE A 109 9.74 8.27 -5.92
N MET A 110 9.39 9.50 -5.56
CA MET A 110 9.84 10.71 -6.26
C MET A 110 11.36 10.88 -6.19
N LEU A 111 11.94 10.73 -4.99
CA LEU A 111 13.39 10.79 -4.79
C LEU A 111 14.13 9.75 -5.63
N SER A 112 13.61 8.51 -5.66
CA SER A 112 14.19 7.43 -6.48
C SER A 112 14.19 7.79 -7.97
N LYS A 113 13.15 8.45 -8.47
CA LYS A 113 13.07 8.87 -9.88
C LYS A 113 14.01 10.02 -10.22
N ILE A 114 14.16 10.99 -9.32
CA ILE A 114 15.10 12.10 -9.47
C ILE A 114 16.54 11.59 -9.48
N ILE A 115 16.90 10.74 -8.50
CA ILE A 115 18.27 10.20 -8.38
C ILE A 115 18.65 9.36 -9.61
N ASN A 116 17.71 8.57 -10.13
CA ASN A 116 17.93 7.76 -11.33
C ASN A 116 17.78 8.54 -12.65
N LYS A 117 17.57 9.87 -12.60
CA LYS A 117 17.39 10.75 -13.77
C LYS A 117 16.30 10.28 -14.74
N GLU A 118 15.24 9.69 -14.19
CA GLU A 118 14.07 9.25 -14.96
C GLU A 118 13.01 10.37 -15.10
N ILE A 119 13.21 11.49 -14.40
CA ILE A 119 12.44 12.73 -14.46
C ILE A 119 13.44 13.88 -14.51
#